data_AF-A0AAD7N0B4-F1
#
_entry.id   AF-A0AAD7N0B4-F1
#
_cell.length_a   1.000
_cell.length_b   1.000
_cell.length_c   1.000
_cell.angle_alpha   90.00
_cell.angle_beta   90.00
_cell.angle_gamma   90.00
#
_symmetry.space_group_name_H-M   'P 1'
#
loop_
_entity.id
_entity.type
_entity.pdbx_description
1 polymer ?
#
loop_
_entity_poly.entity_id
_entity_poly.type
_entity_poly.pdbx_seq_one_letter_code
_entity_poly.pdbx_strand_id
1 'polypeptide(L)'
;MGVPDLWTELAPAPKVRSLKNLAVAEGFEANRSGSRGFRIGIDASIWFFPAAYRREGELQTMFLRCATLMDAPFLPLFVHRCSAAR
;
A
#
# COMPACT_ATOMS: atom_id res chain seq x y z
N MET A 1 3.68 -17.36 -4.81
CA MET A 1 4.73 -18.36 -4.51
C MET A 1 5.85 -17.63 -3.79
N GLY A 2 6.06 -17.89 -2.50
CA GLY A 2 7.12 -17.27 -1.71
C GLY A 2 8.42 -18.06 -1.80
N VAL A 3 9.54 -17.43 -1.46
CA VAL A 3 10.81 -18.13 -1.26
C VAL A 3 10.70 -18.95 0.05
N PRO A 4 10.92 -20.28 0.03
CA PRO A 4 10.91 -21.09 1.24
C PRO A 4 11.85 -20.55 2.31
N ASP A 5 11.44 -20.61 3.58
CA ASP A 5 12.21 -20.23 4.77
C ASP A 5 12.69 -18.77 4.88
N LEU A 6 12.44 -17.94 3.87
CA LEU A 6 12.84 -16.52 3.87
C LEU A 6 12.28 -15.75 5.08
N TRP A 7 11.06 -16.05 5.50
CA TRP A 7 10.46 -15.40 6.66
C TRP A 7 11.17 -15.74 7.97
N THR A 8 11.72 -16.94 8.10
CA THR A 8 12.49 -17.37 9.28
C THR A 8 13.77 -16.55 9.39
N GLU A 9 14.49 -16.40 8.27
CA GLU A 9 15.72 -15.61 8.19
C GLU A 9 15.46 -14.11 8.40
N LEU A 10 14.35 -13.59 7.86
CA LEU A 10 13.98 -12.18 7.99
C LEU A 10 13.26 -11.85 9.31
N ALA A 11 12.85 -12.84 10.09
CA ALA A 11 12.06 -12.65 11.33
C ALA A 11 12.59 -11.60 12.31
N PRO A 12 13.92 -11.39 12.51
CA PRO A 12 14.43 -10.35 13.41
C PRO A 12 14.51 -8.95 12.77
N ALA A 13 14.38 -8.83 11.45
CA ALA A 13 14.51 -7.57 10.73
C ALA A 13 13.26 -6.66 10.65
N PRO A 14 12.00 -7.12 10.79
CA PRO A 14 10.84 -6.27 10.54
C PRO A 14 10.69 -5.24 11.66
N LYS A 15 10.29 -4.02 11.27
CA LYS A 15 9.96 -2.96 12.21
C LYS A 15 8.48 -2.63 12.07
N VAL A 16 7.71 -2.87 13.12
CA VAL A 16 6.32 -2.44 13.17
C VAL A 16 6.28 -0.92 13.33
N ARG A 17 5.59 -0.24 12.42
CA ARG A 17 5.44 1.21 12.40
C ARG A 17 3.99 1.58 12.08
N SER A 18 3.53 2.69 12.64
CA SER A 18 2.26 3.29 12.23
C SER A 18 2.39 3.86 10.82
N LEU A 19 1.45 3.53 9.94
CA LEU A 19 1.41 4.04 8.58
C LEU A 19 1.31 5.58 8.58
N LYS A 20 0.46 6.16 9.44
CA LYS A 20 0.34 7.63 9.58
C LYS A 20 1.64 8.27 10.03
N ASN A 21 2.36 7.67 10.99
CA ASN A 21 3.66 8.19 11.44
C ASN A 21 4.69 8.17 10.31
N LEU A 22 4.72 7.10 9.51
CA LEU A 22 5.59 7.01 8.34
C LEU A 22 5.28 8.14 7.32
N ALA A 23 3.99 8.40 7.06
CA ALA A 23 3.56 9.45 6.15
C ALA A 23 4.05 10.84 6.58
N VAL A 24 3.90 11.15 7.87
CA VAL A 24 4.26 12.45 8.43
C VAL A 24 5.77 12.59 8.51
N ALA A 25 6.45 11.68 9.21
CA ALA A 25 7.88 11.82 9.48
C ALA A 25 8.72 11.75 8.20
N GLU A 26 8.45 10.77 7.33
CA GLU A 26 9.28 10.54 6.13
C GLU A 26 8.77 11.32 4.91
N GLY A 27 7.46 11.49 4.79
CA GLY A 27 6.83 12.12 3.62
C GLY A 27 6.71 13.64 3.74
N PHE A 28 6.25 14.12 4.90
CA PHE A 28 5.91 15.54 5.07
C PHE A 28 7.01 16.33 5.78
N GLU A 29 7.53 15.84 6.92
CA GLU A 29 8.57 16.51 7.70
C GLU A 29 9.92 16.40 7.02
N ALA A 30 10.41 15.18 6.76
CA ALA A 30 11.69 14.99 6.09
C ALA A 30 11.66 15.40 4.61
N ASN A 31 10.50 15.25 3.95
CA ASN A 31 10.20 15.68 2.57
C ASN A 31 11.35 15.48 1.55
N ARG A 32 12.04 14.33 1.60
CA ARG A 32 13.24 14.09 0.76
C ARG A 32 12.94 14.15 -0.75
N SER A 33 11.69 13.91 -1.13
CA SER A 33 11.21 13.91 -2.52
C SER A 33 10.68 15.27 -3.00
N GLY A 34 10.59 16.27 -2.12
CA GLY A 34 10.01 17.59 -2.42
C GLY A 34 8.50 17.60 -2.65
N SER A 35 7.81 16.45 -2.52
CA SER A 35 6.38 16.31 -2.87
C SER A 35 5.42 16.48 -1.69
N ARG A 36 5.94 16.75 -0.49
CA ARG A 36 5.17 16.94 0.76
C ARG A 36 4.21 15.80 1.06
N GLY A 37 4.62 14.58 0.73
CA GLY A 37 3.87 13.37 0.98
C GLY A 37 4.69 12.11 0.71
N PHE A 38 4.32 11.04 1.40
CA PHE A 38 4.98 9.75 1.29
C PHE A 38 4.44 8.99 0.08
N ARG A 39 5.27 8.83 -0.95
CA ARG A 39 4.93 8.05 -2.14
C ARG A 39 4.92 6.57 -1.81
N ILE A 40 3.80 5.91 -2.07
CA ILE A 40 3.63 4.48 -1.81
C ILE A 40 3.10 3.78 -3.07
N GLY A 41 3.82 2.77 -3.52
CA GLY A 41 3.34 1.86 -4.57
C GLY A 41 2.39 0.84 -3.98
N ILE A 42 1.18 0.74 -4.52
CA ILE A 42 0.16 -0.21 -4.11
C ILE A 42 -0.09 -1.14 -5.28
N ASP A 43 0.23 -2.43 -5.12
CA ASP A 43 -0.21 -3.44 -6.08
C ASP A 43 -1.73 -3.57 -6.00
N ALA A 44 -2.41 -3.17 -7.07
CA ALA A 44 -3.86 -3.16 -7.14
C ALA A 44 -4.45 -4.57 -6.97
N SER A 45 -3.74 -5.63 -7.38
CA SER A 45 -4.22 -7.00 -7.25
C SER A 45 -4.41 -7.43 -5.79
N ILE A 46 -3.65 -6.86 -4.85
CA ILE A 46 -3.82 -7.10 -3.40
C ILE A 46 -5.19 -6.60 -2.92
N TRP A 47 -5.76 -5.60 -3.59
CA TRP A 47 -7.02 -4.98 -3.16
C TRP A 47 -8.25 -5.64 -3.79
N PHE A 48 -8.12 -6.23 -4.98
CA PHE A 48 -9.21 -6.94 -5.66
C PHE A 48 -9.40 -8.38 -5.16
N PHE A 49 -8.33 -9.11 -4.84
CA PHE A 49 -8.45 -10.51 -4.38
C PHE A 49 -9.24 -10.70 -3.06
N PRO A 50 -9.15 -9.80 -2.06
CA PRO A 50 -9.98 -9.87 -0.85
C PRO A 50 -11.40 -9.33 -1.03
N ALA A 51 -11.69 -8.66 -2.14
CA ALA A 51 -12.96 -7.95 -2.36
C ALA A 51 -14.08 -8.87 -2.86
N ALA A 52 -13.73 -10.01 -3.48
CA ALA A 52 -14.67 -11.02 -3.95
C ALA A 52 -15.48 -11.71 -2.83
N TYR A 53 -15.12 -11.53 -1.55
CA TYR A 53 -15.79 -12.17 -0.40
C TYR A 53 -16.65 -11.21 0.44
N ARG A 54 -16.72 -9.91 0.09
CA ARG A 54 -17.57 -8.95 0.79
C ARG A 54 -18.92 -8.82 0.09
N ARG A 55 -19.99 -8.73 0.89
CA ARG A 55 -21.36 -8.39 0.43
C ARG A 55 -21.44 -7.01 -0.24
N GLU A 56 -20.51 -6.13 0.13
CA GLU A 56 -20.29 -4.80 -0.44
C GLU A 56 -19.42 -4.92 -1.69
N GLY A 57 -19.81 -4.27 -2.78
CA GLY A 57 -19.11 -4.37 -4.06
C GLY A 57 -17.64 -3.99 -3.96
N GLU A 58 -16.80 -4.61 -4.78
CA GLU A 58 -15.34 -4.47 -4.72
C GLU A 58 -14.85 -3.01 -4.79
N LEU A 59 -15.56 -2.20 -5.56
CA LEU A 59 -15.30 -0.77 -5.72
C LEU A 59 -15.59 0.04 -4.45
N GLN A 60 -16.58 -0.33 -3.65
CA GLN A 60 -16.89 0.37 -2.40
C GLN A 60 -15.76 0.18 -1.38
N THR A 61 -15.25 -1.04 -1.25
CA THR A 61 -14.12 -1.32 -0.37
C THR A 61 -12.86 -0.60 -0.84
N MET A 62 -12.60 -0.59 -2.16
CA MET A 62 -11.49 0.18 -2.73
C MET A 62 -11.62 1.67 -2.42
N PHE A 63 -12.81 2.25 -2.62
CA PHE A 63 -13.09 3.66 -2.34
C PHE A 63 -12.83 4.01 -0.87
N LEU A 64 -13.34 3.21 0.08
CA LEU A 64 -13.14 3.44 1.50
C LEU A 64 -11.66 3.35 1.93
N ARG A 65 -10.90 2.43 1.34
CA ARG A 65 -9.46 2.35 1.57
C ARG A 65 -8.72 3.56 1.00
N CYS A 66 -9.10 4.03 -0.19
CA CYS A 66 -8.58 5.30 -0.73
C CYS A 66 -8.91 6.48 0.19
N ALA A 67 -10.15 6.56 0.70
CA ALA A 67 -10.54 7.58 1.67
C ALA A 67 -9.67 7.54 2.94
N THR A 68 -9.38 6.34 3.45
CA THR A 68 -8.50 6.17 4.61
C THR A 68 -7.06 6.62 4.32
N LEU A 69 -6.57 6.44 3.09
CA LEU A 69 -5.25 6.95 2.68
C LEU A 69 -5.22 8.48 2.61
N MET A 70 -6.35 9.16 2.42
CA MET A 70 -6.41 10.63 2.40
C MET A 70 -6.31 11.26 3.79
N ASP A 71 -6.44 10.50 4.88
CA ASP A 71 -6.29 10.98 6.26
C ASP A 71 -4.86 11.38 6.64
N ALA A 72 -3.90 11.14 5.75
CA ALA A 72 -2.48 11.37 5.96
C ALA A 72 -1.82 11.76 4.63
N PRO A 73 -0.62 12.38 4.65
CA PRO A 73 0.04 12.87 3.45
C PRO A 73 0.65 11.71 2.64
N PHE A 74 -0.19 10.85 2.07
CA PHE A 74 0.21 9.80 1.14
C PHE A 74 0.06 10.26 -0.31
N LEU A 75 0.94 9.74 -1.15
CA LEU A 75 0.88 9.87 -2.60
C LEU A 75 0.81 8.45 -3.20
N PRO A 76 -0.38 7.82 -3.18
CA PRO A 76 -0.53 6.44 -3.63
C PRO A 76 -0.38 6.32 -5.14
N LEU A 77 0.38 5.31 -5.58
CA LEU A 77 0.54 4.92 -6.98
C LEU A 77 0.05 3.48 -7.13
N PHE A 78 -1.09 3.29 -7.79
CA PHE A 78 -1.64 1.96 -8.04
C PHE A 78 -0.93 1.30 -9.22
N VAL A 79 -0.27 0.18 -8.95
CA VAL A 79 0.44 -0.62 -9.95
C VAL A 79 -0.42 -1.84 -10.27
N HIS A 80 -0.71 -2.06 -11.54
CA HIS A 80 -1.37 -3.27 -12.01
C HIS A 80 -0.46 -3.96 -13.03
N ARG A 81 -0.57 -5.28 -13.13
CA ARG A 81 0.09 -5.98 -14.24
C ARG A 81 -0.56 -5.56 -15.55
N CYS A 82 0.26 -5.14 -16.51
CA CYS A 82 -0.16 -4.98 -17.89
C CYS A 82 -0.08 -6.38 -18.54
N SER A 83 -1.23 -6.95 -18.90
CA SER A 83 -1.23 -8.06 -19.85
C SER A 83 -1.11 -7.43 -21.23
N ALA A 84 0.03 -7.57 -21.90
CA ALA A 84 0.08 -7.33 -23.34
C ALA A 84 -0.97 -8.25 -23.96
N ALA A 85 -2.05 -7.67 -24.49
CA ALA A 85 -3.03 -8.40 -25.25
C ALA A 85 -2.28 -9.10 -26.40
N ARG A 86 -2.31 -10.43 -26.41
CA ARG A 86 -2.08 -11.19 -27.65
C ARG A 86 -3.40 -11.25 -28.40
#